data_AF-A0A1E8VR17-F1
#
_entry.id   AF-A0A1E8VR17-F1
#
_cell.length_a   1.000
_cell.length_b   1.000
_cell.length_c   1.000
_cell.angle_alpha   90.00
_cell.angle_beta   90.00
_cell.angle_gamma   90.00
#
_symmetry.space_group_name_H-M   'P 1'
#
loop_
_entity.id
_entity.type
_entity.pdbx_description
1 polymer ?
#
loop_
_entity_poly.entity_id
_entity_poly.type
_entity_poly.pdbx_seq_one_letter_code
_entity_poly.pdbx_strand_id
1 'polypeptide(L)'
;MSATPPHRDQDEPARSPEPAMSPGHEELPVRLREGGESKSGSSATLTWGARTDVGLVRSHNEDSFLIQPPTFAVCDGMGGHAAGEVASSIAVETIASHAPEHANDVLLGVAVEAANAAVIEGVVRGAGKPGMGCTASCVLIEKDKMAIAHVGDSRIYLLHQGALVRLTHDHSYVEELVDAGEITADEARVHPSRSVITRALGSDPDMYADHFTLDVVLGDRIVLCSDGLSSMVDDSQIEAVACSTATPQAAADSLVAAALAGGGHDNVTVVVVDVVDDGSLEHHRDVRRRWVLGGIIGILAALLIVVGLGAAVITNSWYLGDNGGTVGIYQGVTGRLFGVSLSHLSETSSVRTSDLPTAVQDNLRRGLRVSSEQEAHDTVESYRDQIDADKSTAAVTADRSTSGTDLAGATASGAATGSGD
;
A
#
# COMPACT_ATOMS: atom_id res chain seq x y z
N MET A 1 21.11 -66.76 -32.06
CA MET A 1 20.73 -66.55 -30.65
C MET A 1 21.38 -65.26 -30.19
N SER A 2 20.63 -64.15 -30.20
CA SER A 2 21.08 -62.85 -29.69
C SER A 2 20.05 -62.35 -28.69
N ALA A 3 20.51 -61.84 -27.56
CA ALA A 3 19.65 -61.46 -26.45
C ALA A 3 19.04 -60.06 -26.65
N THR A 4 17.73 -59.96 -26.40
CA THR A 4 17.03 -58.68 -26.26
C THR A 4 17.15 -58.21 -24.81
N PRO A 5 17.58 -56.97 -24.52
CA PRO A 5 17.58 -56.43 -23.17
C PRO A 5 16.16 -56.02 -22.73
N PRO A 6 15.82 -56.09 -21.43
CA PRO A 6 14.51 -55.68 -20.94
C PRO A 6 14.38 -54.14 -20.91
N HIS A 7 13.15 -53.65 -21.07
CA HIS A 7 12.81 -52.25 -20.84
C HIS A 7 13.08 -51.88 -19.37
N ARG A 8 13.59 -50.65 -19.17
CA ARG A 8 13.56 -49.97 -17.87
C ARG A 8 12.28 -49.16 -17.81
N ASP A 9 11.40 -49.52 -16.89
CA ASP A 9 10.35 -48.61 -16.43
C ASP A 9 11.02 -47.37 -15.79
N GLN A 10 10.43 -46.19 -16.00
CA GLN A 10 10.81 -44.97 -15.30
C GLN A 10 9.78 -44.75 -14.20
N ASP A 11 10.24 -44.72 -12.94
CA ASP A 11 9.39 -44.41 -11.80
C ASP A 11 8.81 -42.98 -11.93
N GLU A 12 7.50 -42.87 -12.17
CA GLU A 12 6.79 -41.64 -11.81
C GLU A 12 6.71 -41.53 -10.28
N PRO A 13 6.97 -40.35 -9.68
CA PRO A 13 6.82 -40.17 -8.25
C PRO A 13 5.34 -40.30 -7.87
N ALA A 14 5.02 -41.32 -7.07
CA ALA A 14 3.66 -41.57 -6.60
C ALA A 14 3.07 -40.33 -5.91
N ARG A 15 1.95 -39.82 -6.46
CA ARG A 15 1.18 -38.75 -5.82
C ARG A 15 0.72 -39.22 -4.44
N SER A 16 0.98 -38.43 -3.41
CA SER A 16 0.45 -38.69 -2.08
C SER A 16 -1.09 -38.64 -2.12
N PRO A 17 -1.80 -39.56 -1.42
CA PRO A 17 -3.25 -39.52 -1.40
C PRO A 17 -3.75 -38.23 -0.72
N GLU A 18 -4.75 -37.58 -1.33
CA GLU A 18 -5.45 -36.44 -0.74
C GLU A 18 -6.06 -36.85 0.63
N PRO A 19 -6.03 -35.98 1.66
CA PRO A 19 -6.65 -36.30 2.94
C PRO A 19 -8.17 -36.45 2.77
N ALA A 20 -8.69 -37.62 3.13
CA ALA A 20 -10.11 -37.91 3.01
C ALA A 20 -10.96 -36.97 3.89
N MET A 21 -11.95 -36.35 3.28
CA MET A 21 -12.93 -35.47 3.93
C MET A 21 -13.86 -36.24 4.90
N SER A 22 -14.56 -35.50 5.76
CA SER A 22 -15.39 -36.09 6.83
C SER A 22 -16.51 -37.01 6.31
N PRO A 23 -16.83 -38.11 7.00
CA PRO A 23 -17.82 -39.08 6.54
C PRO A 23 -19.24 -38.55 6.75
N GLY A 24 -20.03 -38.45 5.67
CA GLY A 24 -21.45 -38.08 5.78
C GLY A 24 -22.24 -37.94 4.48
N HIS A 25 -21.60 -37.54 3.38
CA HIS A 25 -22.27 -37.36 2.08
C HIS A 25 -21.80 -38.39 1.06
N GLU A 26 -22.75 -39.02 0.36
CA GLU A 26 -22.50 -39.91 -0.77
C GLU A 26 -22.25 -39.04 -2.00
N GLU A 27 -21.01 -38.53 -2.13
CA GLU A 27 -20.64 -37.61 -3.22
C GLU A 27 -20.73 -38.30 -4.59
N LEU A 28 -21.55 -37.74 -5.48
CA LEU A 28 -21.57 -38.12 -6.89
C LEU A 28 -20.19 -37.82 -7.51
N PRO A 29 -19.49 -38.80 -8.12
CA PRO A 29 -18.13 -38.59 -8.62
C PRO A 29 -18.10 -37.78 -9.92
N VAL A 30 -18.26 -36.45 -9.81
CA VAL A 30 -18.40 -35.52 -10.94
C VAL A 30 -17.19 -35.56 -11.88
N ARG A 31 -15.99 -35.78 -11.34
CA ARG A 31 -14.70 -35.83 -12.08
C ARG A 31 -14.69 -36.78 -13.29
N LEU A 32 -15.57 -37.79 -13.32
CA LEU A 32 -15.63 -38.81 -14.38
C LEU A 32 -16.89 -38.72 -15.27
N ARG A 33 -17.72 -37.68 -15.13
CA ARG A 33 -18.93 -37.51 -15.94
C ARG A 33 -18.61 -37.02 -17.36
N GLU A 34 -19.20 -37.68 -18.36
CA GLU A 34 -19.23 -37.17 -19.73
C GLU A 34 -20.08 -35.90 -19.79
N GLY A 35 -19.63 -34.88 -20.54
CA GLY A 35 -20.33 -33.59 -20.64
C GLY A 35 -20.02 -32.58 -19.52
N GLY A 36 -19.01 -32.84 -18.67
CA GLY A 36 -18.48 -31.85 -17.73
C GLY A 36 -17.00 -31.52 -17.98
N GLU A 37 -16.63 -30.26 -17.77
CA GLU A 37 -15.26 -29.74 -17.87
C GLU A 37 -14.79 -29.23 -16.50
N SER A 38 -13.48 -29.32 -16.23
CA SER A 38 -12.84 -28.75 -15.04
C SER A 38 -11.51 -28.08 -15.37
N LYS A 39 -11.26 -26.89 -14.81
CA LYS A 39 -10.04 -26.11 -15.05
C LYS A 39 -9.53 -25.44 -13.77
N SER A 40 -8.38 -25.90 -13.28
CA SER A 40 -7.70 -25.37 -12.09
C SER A 40 -6.39 -24.67 -12.42
N GLY A 41 -5.93 -23.77 -11.55
CA GLY A 41 -4.60 -23.17 -11.65
C GLY A 41 -4.24 -22.24 -10.50
N SER A 42 -3.06 -21.62 -10.60
CA SER A 42 -2.52 -20.70 -9.60
C SER A 42 -1.62 -19.62 -10.23
N SER A 43 -1.61 -18.44 -9.63
CA SER A 43 -0.66 -17.34 -9.86
C SER A 43 0.01 -16.95 -8.53
N ALA A 44 0.76 -15.85 -8.51
CA ALA A 44 1.37 -15.30 -7.29
C ALA A 44 0.35 -14.89 -6.21
N THR A 45 -0.87 -14.49 -6.60
CA THR A 45 -1.87 -13.90 -5.68
C THR A 45 -3.23 -14.58 -5.70
N LEU A 46 -3.44 -15.55 -6.61
CA LEU A 46 -4.73 -16.21 -6.81
C LEU A 46 -4.53 -17.71 -7.02
N THR A 47 -5.40 -18.53 -6.44
CA THR A 47 -5.62 -19.91 -6.90
C THR A 47 -7.06 -20.08 -7.32
N TRP A 48 -7.34 -20.89 -8.34
CA TRP A 48 -8.69 -21.05 -8.86
C TRP A 48 -8.99 -22.49 -9.25
N GLY A 49 -10.28 -22.80 -9.22
CA GLY A 49 -10.86 -24.03 -9.72
C GLY A 49 -12.19 -23.73 -10.38
N ALA A 50 -12.47 -24.42 -11.47
CA ALA A 50 -13.71 -24.27 -12.22
C ALA A 50 -14.27 -25.64 -12.54
N ARG A 51 -15.60 -25.73 -12.54
CA ARG A 51 -16.33 -26.93 -12.93
C ARG A 51 -17.59 -26.51 -13.66
N THR A 52 -17.84 -27.11 -14.81
CA THR A 52 -19.14 -27.08 -15.48
C THR A 52 -19.63 -28.51 -15.72
N ASP A 53 -20.94 -28.72 -15.71
CA ASP A 53 -21.59 -29.99 -16.01
C ASP A 53 -22.94 -29.72 -16.69
N VAL A 54 -23.27 -30.51 -17.72
CA VAL A 54 -24.55 -30.42 -18.44
C VAL A 54 -25.79 -30.63 -17.55
N GLY A 55 -25.63 -31.26 -16.37
CA GLY A 55 -26.74 -31.58 -15.48
C GLY A 55 -27.27 -33.00 -15.68
N LEU A 56 -28.46 -33.27 -15.16
CA LEU A 56 -29.15 -34.56 -15.28
C LEU A 56 -30.32 -34.54 -16.28
N VAL A 57 -30.83 -33.34 -16.62
CA VAL A 57 -32.05 -33.18 -17.44
C VAL A 57 -31.79 -32.54 -18.81
N ARG A 58 -30.84 -31.59 -18.91
CA ARG A 58 -30.48 -30.96 -20.19
C ARG A 58 -29.68 -31.94 -21.08
N SER A 59 -29.73 -31.73 -22.40
CA SER A 59 -29.04 -32.57 -23.40
C SER A 59 -27.73 -31.97 -23.94
N HIS A 60 -27.49 -30.70 -23.65
CA HIS A 60 -26.35 -29.89 -24.06
C HIS A 60 -26.12 -28.80 -23.01
N ASN A 61 -24.91 -28.25 -23.01
CA ASN A 61 -24.50 -27.20 -22.09
C ASN A 61 -24.57 -25.85 -22.81
N GLU A 62 -25.43 -24.94 -22.33
CA GLU A 62 -25.53 -23.56 -22.79
C GLU A 62 -24.64 -22.61 -21.93
N ASP A 63 -24.11 -23.06 -20.79
CA ASP A 63 -23.16 -22.29 -19.96
C ASP A 63 -21.76 -22.16 -20.61
N SER A 64 -21.12 -21.00 -20.38
CA SER A 64 -19.70 -20.76 -20.63
C SER A 64 -19.03 -20.09 -19.43
N PHE A 65 -17.72 -20.27 -19.27
CA PHE A 65 -16.95 -19.61 -18.20
C PHE A 65 -15.57 -19.11 -18.67
N LEU A 66 -15.12 -17.99 -18.10
CA LEU A 66 -13.82 -17.40 -18.38
C LEU A 66 -12.84 -17.67 -17.24
N ILE A 67 -11.65 -18.19 -17.59
CA ILE A 67 -10.49 -18.26 -16.70
C ILE A 67 -9.31 -17.62 -17.42
N GLN A 68 -9.11 -16.31 -17.22
CA GLN A 68 -8.01 -15.51 -17.76
C GLN A 68 -7.49 -14.56 -16.66
N PRO A 69 -6.74 -15.08 -15.66
CA PRO A 69 -6.28 -14.30 -14.51
C PRO A 69 -5.61 -12.98 -14.94
N PRO A 70 -5.97 -11.83 -14.34
CA PRO A 70 -6.78 -11.66 -13.13
C PRO A 70 -8.32 -11.72 -13.30
N THR A 71 -8.83 -11.97 -14.50
CA THR A 71 -10.27 -11.94 -14.84
C THR A 71 -10.92 -13.32 -14.88
N PHE A 72 -12.10 -13.42 -14.30
CA PHE A 72 -12.92 -14.63 -14.24
C PHE A 72 -14.38 -14.29 -14.52
N ALA A 73 -15.13 -15.18 -15.17
CA ALA A 73 -16.56 -14.97 -15.43
C ALA A 73 -17.34 -16.28 -15.55
N VAL A 74 -18.65 -16.19 -15.34
CA VAL A 74 -19.65 -17.21 -15.72
C VAL A 74 -20.73 -16.51 -16.54
N CYS A 75 -21.11 -17.12 -17.66
CA CYS A 75 -22.18 -16.66 -18.54
C CYS A 75 -23.12 -17.84 -18.83
N ASP A 76 -24.37 -17.72 -18.37
CA ASP A 76 -25.42 -18.73 -18.52
C ASP A 76 -26.18 -18.45 -19.83
N GLY A 77 -26.25 -19.44 -20.73
CA GLY A 77 -26.78 -19.27 -22.08
C GLY A 77 -28.29 -19.54 -22.14
N MET A 78 -29.07 -18.52 -22.51
CA MET A 78 -30.53 -18.63 -22.66
C MET A 78 -30.95 -18.57 -24.12
N GLY A 79 -31.69 -19.58 -24.56
CA GLY A 79 -32.28 -19.60 -25.90
C GLY A 79 -32.97 -20.91 -26.29
N GLY A 80 -32.56 -22.04 -25.73
CA GLY A 80 -33.14 -23.35 -26.04
C GLY A 80 -32.96 -23.69 -27.53
N HIS A 81 -34.02 -23.65 -28.34
CA HIS A 81 -33.84 -23.82 -29.80
C HIS A 81 -33.09 -22.64 -30.47
N ALA A 82 -32.87 -21.53 -29.75
CA ALA A 82 -32.24 -20.30 -30.21
C ALA A 82 -30.73 -20.18 -29.98
N ALA A 83 -30.04 -21.25 -29.57
CA ALA A 83 -28.58 -21.32 -29.44
C ALA A 83 -27.97 -20.47 -28.30
N GLY A 84 -28.33 -20.77 -27.04
CA GLY A 84 -27.75 -20.11 -25.86
C GLY A 84 -26.24 -20.36 -25.70
N GLU A 85 -25.75 -21.52 -26.16
CA GLU A 85 -24.32 -21.87 -26.16
C GLU A 85 -23.48 -20.95 -27.05
N VAL A 86 -24.09 -20.38 -28.10
CA VAL A 86 -23.44 -19.40 -28.97
C VAL A 86 -23.40 -18.04 -28.29
N ALA A 87 -24.46 -17.66 -27.58
CA ALA A 87 -24.52 -16.38 -26.86
C ALA A 87 -23.51 -16.32 -25.70
N SER A 88 -23.48 -17.34 -24.84
CA SER A 88 -22.57 -17.39 -23.68
C SER A 88 -21.10 -17.45 -24.12
N SER A 89 -20.80 -18.19 -25.20
CA SER A 89 -19.47 -18.26 -25.81
C SER A 89 -19.01 -16.90 -26.36
N ILE A 90 -19.84 -16.22 -27.18
CA ILE A 90 -19.55 -14.88 -27.69
C ILE A 90 -19.32 -13.89 -26.54
N ALA A 91 -20.12 -13.98 -25.47
CA ALA A 91 -19.96 -13.11 -24.30
C ALA A 91 -18.61 -13.35 -23.61
N VAL A 92 -18.25 -14.60 -23.32
CA VAL A 92 -16.95 -14.96 -22.70
C VAL A 92 -15.77 -14.51 -23.56
N GLU A 93 -15.79 -14.75 -24.87
CA GLU A 93 -14.73 -14.32 -25.80
C GLU A 93 -14.61 -12.79 -25.84
N THR A 94 -15.74 -12.08 -25.84
CA THR A 94 -15.76 -10.61 -25.90
C THR A 94 -15.28 -9.98 -24.60
N ILE A 95 -15.74 -10.48 -23.45
CA ILE A 95 -15.27 -10.07 -22.11
C ILE A 95 -13.77 -10.33 -21.99
N ALA A 96 -13.27 -11.51 -22.39
CA ALA A 96 -11.84 -11.83 -22.36
C ALA A 96 -10.98 -10.86 -23.18
N SER A 97 -11.53 -10.35 -24.30
CA SER A 97 -10.87 -9.42 -25.22
C SER A 97 -10.93 -7.96 -24.79
N HIS A 98 -11.93 -7.57 -23.99
CA HIS A 98 -12.16 -6.18 -23.55
C HIS A 98 -11.89 -5.95 -22.06
N ALA A 99 -11.60 -7.00 -21.29
CA ALA A 99 -11.28 -6.90 -19.87
C ALA A 99 -10.14 -5.88 -19.63
N PRO A 100 -10.29 -4.95 -18.65
CA PRO A 100 -9.24 -4.00 -18.34
C PRO A 100 -8.00 -4.70 -17.75
N GLU A 101 -6.84 -4.02 -17.80
CA GLU A 101 -5.59 -4.52 -17.18
C GLU A 101 -5.62 -4.44 -15.65
N HIS A 102 -6.45 -3.54 -15.10
CA HIS A 102 -6.53 -3.22 -13.68
C HIS A 102 -7.95 -3.42 -13.14
N ALA A 103 -8.07 -3.62 -11.82
CA ALA A 103 -9.37 -3.68 -11.14
C ALA A 103 -10.11 -2.32 -11.23
N ASN A 104 -10.95 -2.21 -12.25
CA ASN A 104 -11.78 -1.04 -12.56
C ASN A 104 -13.16 -1.54 -13.00
N ASP A 105 -14.15 -1.32 -12.14
CA ASP A 105 -15.54 -1.74 -12.30
C ASP A 105 -16.22 -1.10 -13.50
N VAL A 106 -16.01 0.20 -13.74
CA VAL A 106 -16.58 0.92 -14.89
C VAL A 106 -16.09 0.32 -16.21
N LEU A 107 -14.78 0.04 -16.33
CA LEU A 107 -14.22 -0.57 -17.53
C LEU A 107 -14.61 -2.04 -17.70
N LEU A 108 -14.80 -2.77 -16.60
CA LEU A 108 -15.32 -4.14 -16.65
C LEU A 108 -16.80 -4.17 -17.06
N GLY A 109 -17.60 -3.19 -16.60
CA GLY A 109 -18.98 -2.97 -17.06
C GLY A 109 -19.04 -2.70 -18.57
N VAL A 110 -18.17 -1.82 -19.08
CA VAL A 110 -18.04 -1.56 -20.53
C VAL A 110 -17.65 -2.83 -21.32
N ALA A 111 -16.86 -3.75 -20.74
CA ALA A 111 -16.56 -5.03 -21.39
C ALA A 111 -17.78 -5.96 -21.47
N VAL A 112 -18.68 -5.93 -20.47
CA VAL A 112 -19.98 -6.65 -20.50
C VAL A 112 -20.97 -5.99 -21.47
N GLU A 113 -21.00 -4.66 -21.56
CA GLU A 113 -21.79 -3.93 -22.56
C GLU A 113 -21.28 -4.18 -23.99
N ALA A 114 -19.97 -4.31 -24.20
CA ALA A 114 -19.40 -4.75 -25.46
C ALA A 114 -19.81 -6.19 -25.82
N ALA A 115 -19.89 -7.09 -24.82
CA ALA A 115 -20.43 -8.44 -25.01
C ALA A 115 -21.92 -8.44 -25.39
N ASN A 116 -22.74 -7.59 -24.79
CA ASN A 116 -24.13 -7.39 -25.22
C ASN A 116 -24.22 -7.05 -26.71
N ALA A 117 -23.46 -6.04 -27.16
CA ALA A 117 -23.42 -5.63 -28.56
C ALA A 117 -22.92 -6.76 -29.49
N ALA A 118 -21.92 -7.54 -29.06
CA ALA A 118 -21.39 -8.67 -29.82
C ALA A 118 -22.39 -9.82 -29.96
N VAL A 119 -23.17 -10.14 -28.92
CA VAL A 119 -24.25 -11.14 -28.97
C VAL A 119 -25.35 -10.69 -29.95
N ILE A 120 -25.80 -9.43 -29.87
CA ILE A 120 -26.77 -8.85 -30.82
C ILE A 120 -26.26 -8.93 -32.25
N GLU A 121 -24.99 -8.55 -32.50
CA GLU A 121 -24.39 -8.61 -33.83
C GLU A 121 -24.20 -10.06 -34.32
N GLY A 122 -23.96 -11.02 -33.42
CA GLY A 122 -23.86 -12.44 -33.70
C GLY A 122 -25.13 -13.01 -34.37
N VAL A 123 -26.32 -12.51 -33.98
CA VAL A 123 -27.58 -12.84 -34.66
C VAL A 123 -27.61 -12.27 -36.08
N VAL A 124 -27.22 -11.00 -36.26
CA VAL A 124 -27.21 -10.31 -37.57
C VAL A 124 -26.23 -10.96 -38.55
N ARG A 125 -25.07 -11.42 -38.06
CA ARG A 125 -24.06 -12.14 -38.83
C ARG A 125 -24.42 -13.62 -39.10
N GLY A 126 -25.50 -14.12 -38.52
CA GLY A 126 -25.96 -15.51 -38.68
C GLY A 126 -25.11 -16.56 -37.94
N ALA A 127 -24.33 -16.14 -36.94
CA ALA A 127 -23.61 -17.06 -36.06
C ALA A 127 -24.56 -17.75 -35.05
N GLY A 128 -25.57 -17.00 -34.58
CA GLY A 128 -26.62 -17.51 -33.70
C GLY A 128 -28.03 -17.29 -34.28
N LYS A 129 -29.06 -17.28 -33.41
CA LYS A 129 -30.47 -17.15 -33.82
C LYS A 129 -31.17 -16.00 -33.09
N PRO A 130 -32.26 -15.44 -33.65
CA PRO A 130 -33.08 -14.45 -32.96
C PRO A 130 -33.61 -15.00 -31.63
N GLY A 131 -33.44 -14.21 -30.56
CA GLY A 131 -33.82 -14.61 -29.20
C GLY A 131 -32.73 -15.38 -28.44
N MET A 132 -31.51 -15.49 -28.96
CA MET A 132 -30.35 -15.89 -28.14
C MET A 132 -29.97 -14.77 -27.18
N GLY A 133 -29.62 -15.13 -25.95
CA GLY A 133 -29.08 -14.23 -24.94
C GLY A 133 -28.26 -14.99 -23.92
N CYS A 134 -27.68 -14.27 -22.96
CA CYS A 134 -27.00 -14.88 -21.84
C CYS A 134 -26.93 -13.94 -20.63
N THR A 135 -26.67 -14.50 -19.47
CA THR A 135 -26.17 -13.74 -18.31
C THR A 135 -24.68 -13.44 -18.49
N ALA A 136 -24.16 -12.53 -17.68
CA ALA A 136 -22.72 -12.43 -17.44
C ALA A 136 -22.48 -12.00 -15.99
N SER A 137 -21.69 -12.78 -15.27
CA SER A 137 -21.19 -12.44 -13.93
C SER A 137 -19.67 -12.48 -13.97
N CYS A 138 -19.02 -11.34 -13.78
CA CYS A 138 -17.59 -11.14 -14.00
C CYS A 138 -16.91 -10.57 -12.75
N VAL A 139 -15.70 -11.06 -12.46
CA VAL A 139 -14.80 -10.47 -11.47
C VAL A 139 -13.40 -10.27 -12.07
N LEU A 140 -12.73 -9.18 -11.68
CA LEU A 140 -11.30 -8.97 -11.92
C LEU A 140 -10.63 -8.65 -10.58
N ILE A 141 -9.70 -9.51 -10.16
CA ILE A 141 -9.04 -9.40 -8.86
C ILE A 141 -7.57 -8.97 -9.04
N GLU A 142 -7.26 -7.74 -8.67
CA GLU A 142 -5.90 -7.18 -8.71
C GLU A 142 -5.46 -6.72 -7.31
N LYS A 143 -4.41 -7.34 -6.77
CA LYS A 143 -3.82 -7.03 -5.45
C LYS A 143 -4.87 -7.16 -4.33
N ASP A 144 -5.30 -6.04 -3.77
CA ASP A 144 -6.26 -5.87 -2.68
C ASP A 144 -7.64 -5.40 -3.16
N LYS A 145 -7.91 -5.43 -4.48
CA LYS A 145 -9.18 -4.98 -5.08
C LYS A 145 -9.80 -6.01 -6.00
N MET A 146 -11.12 -6.12 -5.90
CA MET A 146 -11.96 -6.85 -6.85
C MET A 146 -12.95 -5.88 -7.51
N ALA A 147 -12.86 -5.76 -8.83
CA ALA A 147 -13.90 -5.13 -9.64
C ALA A 147 -14.93 -6.19 -10.06
N ILE A 148 -16.20 -5.84 -10.04
CA ILE A 148 -17.33 -6.71 -10.39
C ILE A 148 -18.16 -6.04 -11.49
N ALA A 149 -18.63 -6.84 -12.44
CA ALA A 149 -19.69 -6.47 -13.38
C ALA A 149 -20.68 -7.63 -13.54
N HIS A 150 -21.97 -7.34 -13.56
CA HIS A 150 -23.03 -8.34 -13.49
C HIS A 150 -24.28 -7.96 -14.30
N VAL A 151 -24.84 -8.95 -15.00
CA VAL A 151 -26.14 -8.92 -15.68
C VAL A 151 -26.76 -10.32 -15.63
N GLY A 152 -27.90 -10.50 -14.95
CA GLY A 152 -28.73 -11.71 -15.02
C GLY A 152 -29.08 -12.23 -13.63
N ASP A 153 -29.28 -13.53 -13.49
CA ASP A 153 -29.58 -14.23 -12.23
C ASP A 153 -28.48 -15.22 -11.81
N SER A 154 -27.42 -15.35 -12.61
CA SER A 154 -26.14 -15.93 -12.17
C SER A 154 -25.54 -15.10 -11.03
N ARG A 155 -24.84 -15.73 -10.08
CA ARG A 155 -24.48 -15.08 -8.81
C ARG A 155 -22.98 -15.04 -8.52
N ILE A 156 -22.59 -14.02 -7.76
CA ILE A 156 -21.24 -13.89 -7.20
C ILE A 156 -21.37 -13.81 -5.68
N TYR A 157 -20.61 -14.64 -4.96
CA TYR A 157 -20.52 -14.64 -3.51
C TYR A 157 -19.09 -14.39 -3.05
N LEU A 158 -18.94 -13.74 -1.90
CA LEU A 158 -17.69 -13.62 -1.16
C LEU A 158 -17.80 -14.38 0.16
N LEU A 159 -16.88 -15.33 0.36
CA LEU A 159 -16.66 -15.98 1.64
C LEU A 159 -15.50 -15.27 2.35
N HIS A 160 -15.83 -14.53 3.42
CA HIS A 160 -14.85 -13.81 4.25
C HIS A 160 -14.91 -14.34 5.69
N GLN A 161 -13.77 -14.80 6.22
CA GLN A 161 -13.65 -15.33 7.60
C GLN A 161 -14.68 -16.41 7.98
N GLY A 162 -15.18 -17.17 6.99
CA GLY A 162 -16.17 -18.23 7.20
C GLY A 162 -17.63 -17.79 7.16
N ALA A 163 -17.93 -16.55 6.74
CA ALA A 163 -19.28 -16.08 6.45
C ALA A 163 -19.42 -15.79 4.95
N LEU A 164 -20.45 -16.35 4.31
CA LEU A 164 -20.75 -16.16 2.89
C LEU A 164 -21.73 -14.99 2.70
N VAL A 165 -21.44 -14.11 1.75
CA VAL A 165 -22.29 -12.98 1.37
C VAL A 165 -22.53 -13.00 -0.13
N ARG A 166 -23.81 -13.03 -0.57
CA ARG A 166 -24.19 -12.77 -1.97
C ARG A 166 -23.89 -11.32 -2.30
N LEU A 167 -23.05 -11.07 -3.30
CA LEU A 167 -22.63 -9.73 -3.72
C LEU A 167 -23.51 -9.17 -4.83
N THR A 168 -24.01 -10.03 -5.72
CA THR A 168 -24.93 -9.65 -6.80
C THR A 168 -26.38 -9.65 -6.33
N HIS A 169 -27.21 -8.91 -7.05
CA HIS A 169 -28.67 -8.92 -6.91
C HIS A 169 -29.23 -9.42 -8.24
N ASP A 170 -30.13 -10.40 -8.20
CA ASP A 170 -30.56 -11.13 -9.39
C ASP A 170 -31.51 -10.26 -10.22
N HIS A 171 -31.18 -9.99 -11.49
CA HIS A 171 -32.06 -9.33 -12.45
C HIS A 171 -33.19 -10.29 -12.92
N SER A 172 -34.05 -10.70 -11.99
CA SER A 172 -35.16 -11.61 -12.20
C SER A 172 -36.48 -11.03 -11.69
N TYR A 173 -37.58 -11.46 -12.30
CA TYR A 173 -38.92 -11.02 -11.93
C TYR A 173 -39.28 -11.38 -10.49
N VAL A 174 -38.73 -12.47 -9.95
CA VAL A 174 -39.00 -12.87 -8.56
C VAL A 174 -38.19 -12.06 -7.54
N GLU A 175 -36.97 -11.64 -7.87
CA GLU A 175 -36.19 -10.74 -7.01
C GLU A 175 -36.86 -9.34 -6.99
N GLU A 176 -37.38 -8.84 -8.11
CA GLU A 176 -38.18 -7.61 -8.16
C GLU A 176 -39.45 -7.68 -7.27
N LEU A 177 -40.12 -8.84 -7.19
CA LEU A 177 -41.25 -9.06 -6.28
C LEU A 177 -40.83 -9.13 -4.80
N VAL A 178 -39.63 -9.65 -4.51
CA VAL A 178 -39.05 -9.66 -3.15
C VAL A 178 -38.70 -8.24 -2.71
N ASP A 179 -38.05 -7.44 -3.58
CA ASP A 179 -37.72 -6.03 -3.33
C ASP A 179 -38.97 -5.17 -3.09
N ALA A 180 -40.04 -5.44 -3.84
CA ALA A 180 -41.34 -4.79 -3.64
C ALA A 180 -42.06 -5.23 -2.34
N GLY A 181 -41.58 -6.28 -1.68
CA GLY A 181 -42.22 -6.89 -0.51
C GLY A 181 -43.52 -7.63 -0.82
N GLU A 182 -43.74 -8.03 -2.07
CA GLU A 182 -44.92 -8.78 -2.50
C GLU A 182 -44.81 -10.28 -2.19
N ILE A 183 -43.59 -10.83 -2.20
CA ILE A 183 -43.28 -12.21 -1.79
C ILE A 183 -42.04 -12.26 -0.90
N THR A 184 -41.88 -13.35 -0.16
CA THR A 184 -40.66 -13.66 0.59
C THR A 184 -39.61 -14.37 -0.27
N ALA A 185 -38.34 -14.37 0.17
CA ALA A 185 -37.26 -15.08 -0.51
C ALA A 185 -37.50 -16.60 -0.61
N ASP A 186 -38.16 -17.20 0.40
CA ASP A 186 -38.53 -18.62 0.39
C ASP A 186 -39.62 -18.91 -0.65
N GLU A 187 -40.59 -18.00 -0.82
CA GLU A 187 -41.63 -18.10 -1.86
C GLU A 187 -41.04 -17.90 -3.27
N ALA A 188 -40.06 -17.00 -3.42
CA ALA A 188 -39.36 -16.77 -4.68
C ALA A 188 -38.69 -18.05 -5.22
N ARG A 189 -38.02 -18.83 -4.36
CA ARG A 189 -37.34 -20.10 -4.74
C ARG A 189 -38.28 -21.12 -5.40
N VAL A 190 -39.56 -21.17 -4.99
CA VAL A 190 -40.55 -22.11 -5.53
C VAL A 190 -41.55 -21.47 -6.51
N HIS A 191 -41.36 -20.18 -6.83
CA HIS A 191 -42.31 -19.43 -7.64
C HIS A 191 -42.39 -19.96 -9.09
N PRO A 192 -43.59 -20.05 -9.71
CA PRO A 192 -43.72 -20.54 -11.09
C PRO A 192 -42.94 -19.74 -12.13
N SER A 193 -42.69 -18.45 -11.87
CA SER A 193 -41.96 -17.54 -12.75
C SER A 193 -40.52 -17.25 -12.30
N ARG A 194 -39.90 -18.13 -11.48
CA ARG A 194 -38.55 -17.88 -10.96
C ARG A 194 -37.48 -17.76 -12.05
N SER A 195 -37.61 -18.50 -13.15
CA SER A 195 -36.69 -18.46 -14.30
C SER A 195 -36.99 -17.34 -15.30
N VAL A 196 -37.68 -16.27 -14.88
CA VAL A 196 -37.98 -15.11 -15.74
C VAL A 196 -36.99 -14.00 -15.41
N ILE A 197 -35.94 -13.91 -16.24
CA ILE A 197 -34.91 -12.87 -16.19
C ILE A 197 -35.47 -11.55 -16.75
N THR A 198 -35.19 -10.43 -16.09
CA THR A 198 -35.61 -9.08 -16.51
C THR A 198 -34.49 -8.29 -17.20
N ARG A 199 -33.23 -8.72 -17.07
CA ARG A 199 -32.08 -8.16 -17.82
C ARG A 199 -31.07 -9.22 -18.22
N ALA A 200 -30.79 -9.33 -19.52
CA ALA A 200 -29.83 -10.27 -20.10
C ALA A 200 -29.12 -9.66 -21.32
N LEU A 201 -27.92 -10.16 -21.64
CA LEU A 201 -27.20 -9.84 -22.87
C LEU A 201 -27.97 -10.37 -24.09
N GLY A 202 -27.86 -9.69 -25.23
CA GLY A 202 -28.45 -10.13 -26.51
C GLY A 202 -29.85 -9.61 -26.80
N SER A 203 -30.55 -9.07 -25.80
CA SER A 203 -31.97 -8.67 -25.93
C SER A 203 -32.19 -7.17 -26.14
N ASP A 204 -31.49 -6.32 -25.38
CA ASP A 204 -31.67 -4.87 -25.40
C ASP A 204 -30.34 -4.17 -25.74
N PRO A 205 -30.21 -3.43 -26.85
CA PRO A 205 -29.01 -2.67 -27.19
C PRO A 205 -28.60 -1.62 -26.16
N ASP A 206 -29.57 -1.06 -25.41
CA ASP A 206 -29.35 0.01 -24.43
C ASP A 206 -29.20 -0.54 -22.98
N MET A 207 -29.01 -1.85 -22.82
CA MET A 207 -28.69 -2.49 -21.54
C MET A 207 -27.41 -1.93 -20.93
N TYR A 208 -27.42 -1.77 -19.60
CA TYR A 208 -26.24 -1.45 -18.78
C TYR A 208 -25.92 -2.59 -17.80
N ALA A 209 -24.64 -2.73 -17.47
CA ALA A 209 -24.16 -3.70 -16.49
C ALA A 209 -24.08 -3.10 -15.09
N ASP A 210 -24.57 -3.81 -14.08
CA ASP A 210 -24.39 -3.44 -12.67
C ASP A 210 -22.93 -3.69 -12.30
N HIS A 211 -22.22 -2.66 -11.82
CA HIS A 211 -20.78 -2.76 -11.57
C HIS A 211 -20.37 -1.97 -10.32
N PHE A 212 -19.41 -2.53 -9.59
CA PHE A 212 -18.83 -1.93 -8.37
C PHE A 212 -17.47 -2.55 -8.04
N THR A 213 -16.63 -1.80 -7.33
CA THR A 213 -15.35 -2.27 -6.78
C THR A 213 -15.44 -2.45 -5.27
N LEU A 214 -14.87 -3.53 -4.75
CA LEU A 214 -14.67 -3.77 -3.32
C LEU A 214 -13.22 -4.17 -3.02
N ASP A 215 -12.79 -3.99 -1.76
CA ASP A 215 -11.46 -4.41 -1.32
C ASP A 215 -11.51 -5.88 -0.84
N VAL A 216 -10.52 -6.68 -1.24
CA VAL A 216 -10.36 -8.10 -0.86
C VAL A 216 -9.08 -8.31 -0.06
N VAL A 217 -9.07 -9.33 0.80
CA VAL A 217 -7.91 -9.68 1.63
C VAL A 217 -7.48 -11.13 1.47
N LEU A 218 -6.29 -11.45 1.98
CA LEU A 218 -5.75 -12.79 1.98
C LEU A 218 -6.65 -13.77 2.74
N GLY A 219 -6.98 -14.90 2.10
CA GLY A 219 -7.90 -15.91 2.63
C GLY A 219 -9.36 -15.72 2.20
N ASP A 220 -9.68 -14.65 1.46
CA ASP A 220 -11.00 -14.51 0.84
C ASP A 220 -11.19 -15.52 -0.28
N ARG A 221 -12.39 -16.12 -0.35
CA ARG A 221 -12.80 -17.04 -1.42
C ARG A 221 -14.01 -16.46 -2.14
N ILE A 222 -13.90 -16.30 -3.45
CA ILE A 222 -14.95 -15.80 -4.34
C ILE A 222 -15.56 -17.00 -5.06
N VAL A 223 -16.89 -17.06 -5.12
CA VAL A 223 -17.64 -18.11 -5.84
C VAL A 223 -18.55 -17.43 -6.86
N LEU A 224 -18.35 -17.72 -8.15
CA LEU A 224 -19.24 -17.35 -9.24
C LEU A 224 -20.02 -18.60 -9.67
N CYS A 225 -21.32 -18.49 -9.95
CA CYS A 225 -22.10 -19.61 -10.46
C CYS A 225 -23.26 -19.22 -11.40
N SER A 226 -23.64 -20.12 -12.31
CA SER A 226 -24.93 -20.07 -13.03
C SER A 226 -26.12 -20.40 -12.10
N ASP A 227 -27.34 -20.20 -12.60
CA ASP A 227 -28.56 -20.41 -11.80
C ASP A 227 -28.69 -21.88 -11.35
N GLY A 228 -28.16 -22.83 -12.14
CA GLY A 228 -28.21 -24.26 -11.83
C GLY A 228 -27.53 -24.67 -10.52
N LEU A 229 -26.66 -23.82 -9.94
CA LEU A 229 -26.22 -24.00 -8.56
C LEU A 229 -27.25 -23.43 -7.58
N SER A 230 -27.55 -22.13 -7.66
CA SER A 230 -28.38 -21.39 -6.68
C SER A 230 -29.85 -21.83 -6.63
N SER A 231 -30.35 -22.39 -7.72
CA SER A 231 -31.69 -22.99 -7.85
C SER A 231 -31.77 -24.40 -7.24
N MET A 232 -30.64 -25.09 -7.05
CA MET A 232 -30.59 -26.48 -6.53
C MET A 232 -29.98 -26.57 -5.11
N VAL A 233 -29.22 -25.56 -4.69
CA VAL A 233 -28.45 -25.53 -3.45
C VAL A 233 -28.68 -24.20 -2.73
N ASP A 234 -29.13 -24.27 -1.48
CA ASP A 234 -29.34 -23.08 -0.65
C ASP A 234 -28.01 -22.44 -0.21
N ASP A 235 -28.00 -21.12 -0.06
CA ASP A 235 -26.82 -20.31 0.26
C ASP A 235 -26.07 -20.81 1.50
N SER A 236 -26.77 -21.33 2.52
CA SER A 236 -26.15 -21.94 3.71
C SER A 236 -25.41 -23.26 3.42
N GLN A 237 -25.84 -24.01 2.41
CA GLN A 237 -25.13 -25.20 1.95
C GLN A 237 -23.96 -24.82 1.04
N ILE A 238 -24.09 -23.76 0.23
CA ILE A 238 -22.96 -23.17 -0.52
C ILE A 238 -21.87 -22.71 0.48
N GLU A 239 -22.24 -22.02 1.56
CA GLU A 239 -21.33 -21.63 2.64
C GLU A 239 -20.63 -22.84 3.26
N ALA A 240 -21.38 -23.86 3.70
CA ALA A 240 -20.83 -25.05 4.33
C ALA A 240 -19.83 -25.81 3.42
N VAL A 241 -20.11 -25.93 2.12
CA VAL A 241 -19.20 -26.54 1.15
C VAL A 241 -17.98 -25.64 0.91
N ALA A 242 -18.17 -24.34 0.72
CA ALA A 242 -17.09 -23.39 0.49
C ALA A 242 -16.16 -23.22 1.71
N CYS A 243 -16.66 -23.38 2.94
CA CYS A 243 -15.85 -23.38 4.16
C CYS A 243 -15.08 -24.69 4.40
N SER A 244 -15.66 -25.83 4.05
CA SER A 244 -15.08 -27.14 4.37
C SER A 244 -14.04 -27.62 3.36
N THR A 245 -14.10 -27.15 2.11
CA THR A 245 -13.23 -27.60 1.02
C THR A 245 -11.87 -26.90 1.00
N ALA A 246 -10.78 -27.68 1.00
CA ALA A 246 -9.43 -27.15 1.16
C ALA A 246 -8.85 -26.42 -0.08
N THR A 247 -9.33 -26.72 -1.29
CA THR A 247 -8.85 -26.12 -2.54
C THR A 247 -10.01 -25.61 -3.38
N PRO A 248 -9.81 -24.58 -4.24
CA PRO A 248 -10.91 -24.01 -5.02
C PRO A 248 -11.44 -25.00 -6.06
N GLN A 249 -10.63 -25.94 -6.56
CA GLN A 249 -11.13 -27.02 -7.44
C GLN A 249 -11.98 -28.04 -6.67
N ALA A 250 -11.60 -28.40 -5.43
CA ALA A 250 -12.45 -29.25 -4.59
C ALA A 250 -13.77 -28.54 -4.25
N ALA A 251 -13.73 -27.23 -3.98
CA ALA A 251 -14.94 -26.42 -3.80
C ALA A 251 -15.85 -26.46 -5.04
N ALA A 252 -15.32 -26.21 -6.24
CA ALA A 252 -16.08 -26.26 -7.49
C ALA A 252 -16.64 -27.66 -7.78
N ASP A 253 -15.84 -28.72 -7.60
CA ASP A 253 -16.26 -30.11 -7.76
C ASP A 253 -17.43 -30.45 -6.80
N SER A 254 -17.31 -30.09 -5.51
CA SER A 254 -18.32 -30.38 -4.47
C SER A 254 -19.60 -29.55 -4.62
N LEU A 255 -19.51 -28.29 -5.07
CA LEU A 255 -20.68 -27.45 -5.33
C LEU A 255 -21.49 -27.98 -6.52
N VAL A 256 -20.83 -28.38 -7.61
CA VAL A 256 -21.52 -29.04 -8.74
C VAL A 256 -22.07 -30.41 -8.32
N ALA A 257 -21.37 -31.18 -7.49
CA ALA A 257 -21.90 -32.43 -6.94
C ALA A 257 -23.18 -32.21 -6.12
N ALA A 258 -23.22 -31.15 -5.31
CA ALA A 258 -24.39 -30.77 -4.52
C ALA A 258 -25.58 -30.37 -5.41
N ALA A 259 -25.37 -29.59 -6.46
CA ALA A 259 -26.41 -29.21 -7.41
C ALA A 259 -27.00 -30.41 -8.17
N LEU A 260 -26.13 -31.34 -8.61
CA LEU A 260 -26.55 -32.60 -9.24
C LEU A 260 -27.37 -33.47 -8.27
N ALA A 261 -26.97 -33.53 -6.99
CA ALA A 261 -27.71 -34.24 -5.95
C ALA A 261 -29.04 -33.56 -5.58
N GLY A 262 -29.13 -32.23 -5.66
CA GLY A 262 -30.36 -31.45 -5.47
C GLY A 262 -31.39 -31.61 -6.59
N GLY A 263 -30.96 -32.08 -7.77
CA GLY A 263 -31.84 -32.44 -8.88
C GLY A 263 -31.20 -32.31 -10.26
N GLY A 264 -30.16 -31.49 -10.40
CA GLY A 264 -29.44 -31.28 -11.67
C GLY A 264 -30.36 -30.92 -12.83
N HIS A 265 -31.37 -30.08 -12.60
CA HIS A 265 -32.39 -29.76 -13.60
C HIS A 265 -31.89 -28.85 -14.72
N ASP A 266 -30.81 -28.11 -14.46
CA ASP A 266 -30.16 -27.24 -15.44
C ASP A 266 -28.68 -27.54 -15.63
N ASN A 267 -28.05 -26.80 -16.55
CA ASN A 267 -26.61 -26.69 -16.63
C ASN A 267 -26.06 -26.07 -15.33
N VAL A 268 -24.90 -26.54 -14.87
CA VAL A 268 -24.32 -26.08 -13.60
C VAL A 268 -22.87 -25.73 -13.81
N THR A 269 -22.54 -24.44 -13.66
CA THR A 269 -21.20 -23.91 -13.78
C THR A 269 -20.81 -23.14 -12.53
N VAL A 270 -19.62 -23.44 -12.02
CA VAL A 270 -19.07 -22.86 -10.79
C VAL A 270 -17.59 -22.51 -11.03
N VAL A 271 -17.21 -21.28 -10.71
CA VAL A 271 -15.82 -20.82 -10.67
C VAL A 271 -15.52 -20.35 -9.25
N VAL A 272 -14.50 -20.92 -8.63
CA VAL A 272 -14.02 -20.56 -7.29
C VAL A 272 -12.62 -19.97 -7.40
N VAL A 273 -12.39 -18.82 -6.76
CA VAL A 273 -11.10 -18.12 -6.75
C VAL A 273 -10.73 -17.76 -5.31
N ASP A 274 -9.56 -18.21 -4.85
CA ASP A 274 -9.02 -17.89 -3.53
C ASP A 274 -7.93 -16.83 -3.66
N VAL A 275 -8.02 -15.78 -2.85
CA VAL A 275 -7.00 -14.73 -2.71
C VAL A 275 -5.91 -15.23 -1.78
N VAL A 276 -4.72 -15.51 -2.34
CA VAL A 276 -3.59 -16.13 -1.63
C VAL A 276 -2.37 -15.21 -1.59
N ASP A 277 -1.46 -15.47 -0.66
CA ASP A 277 -0.11 -14.87 -0.62
C ASP A 277 0.90 -15.96 -1.00
N ASP A 278 1.64 -15.78 -2.10
CA ASP A 278 2.80 -16.61 -2.42
C ASP A 278 4.04 -16.28 -1.56
N GLY A 279 3.91 -15.32 -0.63
CA GLY A 279 4.99 -14.82 0.22
C GLY A 279 5.75 -13.64 -0.39
N SER A 280 5.38 -13.17 -1.59
CA SER A 280 5.99 -11.98 -2.19
C SER A 280 5.65 -10.68 -1.43
N LEU A 281 4.49 -10.64 -0.76
CA LEU A 281 4.05 -9.45 -0.01
C LEU A 281 4.82 -9.22 1.29
N GLU A 282 5.32 -10.28 1.94
CA GLU A 282 6.25 -10.13 3.07
C GLU A 282 7.50 -9.36 2.64
N HIS A 283 8.08 -9.69 1.48
CA HIS A 283 9.29 -9.03 0.99
C HIS A 283 9.06 -7.52 0.79
N HIS A 284 7.93 -7.13 0.19
CA HIS A 284 7.66 -5.70 -0.09
C HIS A 284 7.23 -4.89 1.15
N ARG A 285 6.48 -5.47 2.10
CA ARG A 285 6.13 -4.79 3.37
C ARG A 285 7.35 -4.61 4.26
N ASP A 286 8.18 -5.64 4.41
CA ASP A 286 9.35 -5.56 5.28
C ASP A 286 10.46 -4.68 4.69
N VAL A 287 10.70 -4.73 3.37
CA VAL A 287 11.65 -3.83 2.71
C VAL A 287 11.21 -2.37 2.87
N ARG A 288 9.94 -2.02 2.57
CA ARG A 288 9.46 -0.63 2.72
C ARG A 288 9.52 -0.16 4.18
N ARG A 289 9.16 -1.02 5.14
CA ARG A 289 9.25 -0.70 6.59
C ARG A 289 10.69 -0.51 7.06
N ARG A 290 11.63 -1.35 6.60
CA ARG A 290 13.07 -1.25 6.92
C ARG A 290 13.71 0.00 6.32
N TRP A 291 13.37 0.39 5.08
CA TRP A 291 13.87 1.63 4.49
C TRP A 291 13.31 2.89 5.16
N VAL A 292 12.02 2.91 5.51
CA VAL A 292 11.43 4.05 6.25
C VAL A 292 12.05 4.18 7.65
N LEU A 293 12.16 3.08 8.39
CA LEU A 293 12.75 3.10 9.74
C LEU A 293 14.26 3.44 9.68
N GLY A 294 14.98 2.88 8.72
CA GLY A 294 16.40 3.18 8.46
C GLY A 294 16.63 4.64 8.06
N GLY A 295 15.74 5.22 7.26
CA GLY A 295 15.77 6.65 6.91
C GLY A 295 15.58 7.56 8.13
N ILE A 296 14.61 7.24 9.00
CA ILE A 296 14.37 7.99 10.25
C ILE A 296 15.59 7.90 11.18
N ILE A 297 16.15 6.70 11.36
CA ILE A 297 17.34 6.48 12.19
C ILE A 297 18.55 7.22 11.61
N GLY A 298 18.73 7.20 10.28
CA GLY A 298 19.80 7.94 9.60
C GLY A 298 19.71 9.46 9.79
N ILE A 299 18.50 10.03 9.70
CA ILE A 299 18.26 11.46 9.94
C ILE A 299 18.55 11.83 11.40
N LEU A 300 18.09 11.02 12.36
CA LEU A 300 18.36 11.24 13.79
C LEU A 300 19.85 11.13 14.13
N ALA A 301 20.56 10.16 13.54
CA ALA A 301 22.00 10.01 13.70
C ALA A 301 22.77 11.20 13.11
N ALA A 302 22.39 11.66 11.92
CA ALA A 302 22.98 12.86 11.31
C ALA A 302 22.74 14.12 12.15
N LEU A 303 21.52 14.28 12.71
CA LEU A 303 21.20 15.39 13.61
C LEU A 303 22.06 15.36 14.88
N LEU A 304 22.23 14.18 15.51
CA LEU A 304 23.09 14.00 16.67
C LEU A 304 24.56 14.30 16.37
N ILE A 305 25.06 13.91 15.20
CA ILE A 305 26.43 14.24 14.74
C ILE A 305 26.59 15.76 14.59
N VAL A 306 25.63 16.46 13.97
CA VAL A 306 25.65 17.92 13.82
C VAL A 306 25.60 18.63 15.18
N VAL A 307 24.74 18.17 16.10
CA VAL A 307 24.67 18.71 17.48
C VAL A 307 25.96 18.44 18.24
N GLY A 308 26.55 17.25 18.12
CA GLY A 308 27.83 16.90 18.76
C GLY A 308 29.01 17.73 18.24
N LEU A 309 29.10 17.94 16.92
CA LEU A 309 30.08 18.82 16.29
C LEU A 309 29.91 20.28 16.76
N GLY A 310 28.66 20.78 16.81
CA GLY A 310 28.36 22.10 17.33
C GLY A 310 28.76 22.26 18.80
N ALA A 311 28.45 21.27 19.65
CA ALA A 311 28.84 21.26 21.04
C ALA A 311 30.37 21.25 21.22
N ALA A 312 31.10 20.44 20.46
CA ALA A 312 32.57 20.37 20.51
C ALA A 312 33.24 21.70 20.10
N VAL A 313 32.71 22.39 19.09
CA VAL A 313 33.18 23.74 18.71
C VAL A 313 32.93 24.74 19.83
N ILE A 314 31.78 24.67 20.51
CA ILE A 314 31.46 25.53 21.64
C ILE A 314 32.40 25.27 22.83
N THR A 315 32.59 24.01 23.24
CA THR A 315 33.46 23.67 24.39
C THR A 315 34.93 23.98 24.17
N ASN A 316 35.40 23.97 22.92
CA ASN A 316 36.79 24.28 22.59
C ASN A 316 37.04 25.77 22.29
N SER A 317 35.99 26.60 22.28
CA SER A 317 36.11 28.05 22.10
C SER A 317 36.43 28.76 23.42
N TRP A 318 37.26 29.79 23.36
CA TRP A 318 37.62 30.63 24.50
C TRP A 318 37.47 32.12 24.16
N TYR A 319 37.09 32.94 25.13
CA TYR A 319 37.08 34.40 24.96
C TYR A 319 37.33 35.15 26.27
N LEU A 320 37.88 36.35 26.14
CA LEU A 320 38.05 37.34 27.20
C LEU A 320 36.87 38.31 27.17
N GLY A 321 36.25 38.57 28.33
CA GLY A 321 35.12 39.48 28.46
C GLY A 321 35.17 40.32 29.72
N ASP A 322 34.44 41.43 29.77
CA ASP A 322 34.29 42.21 30.99
C ASP A 322 33.43 41.43 32.01
N ASN A 323 33.96 41.23 33.22
CA ASN A 323 33.28 40.62 34.35
C ASN A 323 33.29 41.61 35.53
N GLY A 324 32.21 42.39 35.66
CA GLY A 324 32.03 43.31 36.80
C GLY A 324 33.07 44.41 36.94
N GLY A 325 33.76 44.81 35.85
CA GLY A 325 34.87 45.77 35.87
C GLY A 325 36.26 45.14 35.96
N THR A 326 36.38 43.82 35.84
CA THR A 326 37.64 43.07 35.72
C THR A 326 37.62 42.14 34.52
N VAL A 327 38.79 41.78 33.98
CA VAL A 327 38.87 40.87 32.82
C VAL A 327 38.57 39.43 33.24
N GLY A 328 37.48 38.85 32.71
CA GLY A 328 37.11 37.45 32.90
C GLY A 328 37.48 36.58 31.70
N ILE A 329 37.92 35.35 31.98
CA ILE A 329 38.22 34.31 31.00
C ILE A 329 37.02 33.36 30.94
N TYR A 330 36.43 33.21 29.75
CA TYR A 330 35.24 32.40 29.53
C TYR A 330 35.54 31.27 28.55
N GLN A 331 35.09 30.06 28.90
CA GLN A 331 35.04 28.92 28.00
C GLN A 331 33.66 28.88 27.34
N GLY A 332 33.59 28.83 26.01
CA GLY A 332 32.35 28.84 25.24
C GLY A 332 32.31 29.89 24.13
N VAL A 333 31.09 30.18 23.66
CA VAL A 333 30.81 31.25 22.68
C VAL A 333 29.90 32.32 23.28
N THR A 334 30.07 33.57 22.85
CA THR A 334 29.24 34.70 23.30
C THR A 334 27.80 34.56 22.82
N GLY A 335 26.86 34.36 23.75
CA GLY A 335 25.43 34.35 23.47
C GLY A 335 24.61 33.42 24.36
N ARG A 336 23.31 33.34 24.06
CA ARG A 336 22.38 32.38 24.66
C ARG A 336 21.56 31.71 23.56
N LEU A 337 21.35 30.41 23.65
CA LEU A 337 20.52 29.64 22.73
C LEU A 337 19.44 28.91 23.53
N PHE A 338 18.18 29.09 23.16
CA PHE A 338 17.01 28.60 23.91
C PHE A 338 17.04 28.90 25.43
N GLY A 339 17.61 30.06 25.81
CA GLY A 339 17.72 30.50 27.20
C GLY A 339 18.95 29.98 27.96
N VAL A 340 19.67 28.98 27.43
CA VAL A 340 20.90 28.45 28.01
C VAL A 340 22.10 29.30 27.59
N SER A 341 23.00 29.63 28.54
CA SER A 341 24.27 30.29 28.24
C SER A 341 25.23 29.31 27.56
N LEU A 342 25.77 29.69 26.41
CA LEU A 342 26.76 28.89 25.66
C LEU A 342 28.20 29.15 26.11
N SER A 343 28.38 29.73 27.29
CA SER A 343 29.67 29.92 27.94
C SER A 343 29.55 29.85 29.46
N HIS A 344 30.67 29.51 30.10
CA HIS A 344 30.86 29.54 31.54
C HIS A 344 32.11 30.37 31.86
N LEU A 345 32.09 31.10 32.98
CA LEU A 345 33.27 31.80 33.49
C LEU A 345 34.24 30.77 34.05
N SER A 346 35.48 30.71 33.53
CA SER A 346 36.52 29.83 34.07
C SER A 346 37.25 30.54 35.21
N GLU A 347 37.81 31.73 34.93
CA GLU A 347 38.61 32.49 35.88
C GLU A 347 38.35 34.01 35.75
N THR A 348 38.62 34.77 36.82
CA THR A 348 38.56 36.24 36.81
C THR A 348 39.92 36.82 37.21
N SER A 349 40.47 37.67 36.34
CA SER A 349 41.76 38.33 36.55
C SER A 349 41.67 39.48 37.55
N SER A 350 42.79 39.81 38.19
CA SER A 350 42.96 41.04 38.97
C SER A 350 43.11 42.31 38.12
N VAL A 351 43.16 42.20 36.78
CA VAL A 351 43.19 43.35 35.86
C VAL A 351 41.83 44.03 35.81
N ARG A 352 41.77 45.30 36.20
CA ARG A 352 40.57 46.13 36.04
C ARG A 352 40.40 46.58 34.60
N THR A 353 39.19 46.43 34.07
CA THR A 353 38.83 46.86 32.71
C THR A 353 38.99 48.37 32.52
N SER A 354 38.83 49.17 33.58
CA SER A 354 39.04 50.63 33.59
C SER A 354 40.48 51.06 33.32
N ASP A 355 41.45 50.19 33.62
CA ASP A 355 42.87 50.52 33.59
C ASP A 355 43.49 50.19 32.21
N LEU A 356 42.66 49.70 31.26
CA LEU A 356 43.04 49.32 29.89
C LEU A 356 42.65 50.40 28.86
N PRO A 357 43.32 50.48 27.69
CA PRO A 357 42.95 51.39 26.61
C PRO A 357 41.51 51.17 26.10
N THR A 358 40.81 52.24 25.74
CA THR A 358 39.38 52.20 25.32
C THR A 358 39.09 51.18 24.23
N ALA A 359 39.99 51.02 23.24
CA ALA A 359 39.85 50.03 22.17
C ALA A 359 39.87 48.58 22.69
N VAL A 360 40.61 48.31 23.77
CA VAL A 360 40.62 47.00 24.45
C VAL A 360 39.34 46.81 25.24
N GLN A 361 38.85 47.84 25.93
CA GLN A 361 37.56 47.80 26.64
C GLN A 361 36.39 47.46 25.70
N ASP A 362 36.34 48.08 24.51
CA ASP A 362 35.31 47.80 23.50
C ASP A 362 35.45 46.43 22.82
N ASN A 363 36.64 45.82 22.85
CA ASN A 363 36.84 44.43 22.45
C ASN A 363 36.36 43.45 23.52
N LEU A 364 36.69 43.70 24.80
CA LEU A 364 36.23 42.90 25.94
C LEU A 364 34.70 42.94 26.09
N ARG A 365 34.06 44.09 25.83
CA ARG A 365 32.59 44.22 25.81
C ARG A 365 31.92 43.39 24.71
N ARG A 366 32.63 43.09 23.62
CA ARG A 366 32.14 42.25 22.51
C ARG A 366 32.53 40.78 22.64
N GLY A 367 33.39 40.44 23.60
CA GLY A 367 34.02 39.14 23.75
C GLY A 367 35.19 38.98 22.77
N LEU A 368 36.41 39.20 23.25
CA LEU A 368 37.63 39.00 22.48
C LEU A 368 37.94 37.51 22.40
N ARG A 369 37.69 36.89 21.25
CA ARG A 369 37.99 35.46 21.03
C ARG A 369 39.49 35.20 21.07
N VAL A 370 39.87 34.11 21.72
CA VAL A 370 41.24 33.58 21.78
C VAL A 370 41.21 32.08 21.46
N SER A 371 42.33 31.56 20.95
CA SER A 371 42.41 30.22 20.38
C SER A 371 42.60 29.12 21.43
N SER A 372 43.01 29.49 22.64
CA SER A 372 43.23 28.57 23.76
C SER A 372 43.16 29.28 25.12
N GLU A 373 43.03 28.48 26.18
CA GLU A 373 43.16 28.93 27.58
C GLU A 373 44.52 29.60 27.84
N GLN A 374 45.63 29.00 27.38
CA GLN A 374 46.97 29.58 27.54
C GLN A 374 47.08 30.97 26.90
N GLU A 375 46.59 31.13 25.66
CA GLU A 375 46.57 32.44 24.98
C GLU A 375 45.72 33.47 25.75
N ALA A 376 44.65 33.04 26.42
CA ALA A 376 43.86 33.92 27.29
C ALA A 376 44.69 34.41 28.50
N HIS A 377 45.47 33.52 29.12
CA HIS A 377 46.34 33.83 30.25
C HIS A 377 47.50 34.75 29.82
N ASP A 378 48.20 34.42 28.73
CA ASP A 378 49.29 35.21 28.16
C ASP A 378 48.83 36.62 27.78
N THR A 379 47.60 36.75 27.22
CA THR A 379 47.00 38.06 26.89
C THR A 379 46.70 38.88 28.15
N VAL A 380 46.19 38.24 29.20
CA VAL A 380 45.92 38.89 30.49
C VAL A 380 47.22 39.29 31.21
N GLU A 381 48.28 38.49 31.10
CA GLU A 381 49.60 38.83 31.63
C GLU A 381 50.21 40.02 30.88
N SER A 382 50.14 40.04 29.53
CA SER A 382 50.55 41.20 28.73
C SER A 382 49.80 42.49 29.10
N TYR A 383 48.53 42.41 29.46
CA TYR A 383 47.77 43.56 29.98
C TYR A 383 48.25 44.02 31.37
N ARG A 384 48.72 43.12 32.24
CA ARG A 384 49.34 43.48 33.53
C ARG A 384 50.67 44.20 33.31
N ASP A 385 51.53 43.63 32.48
CA ASP A 385 52.84 44.19 32.15
C ASP A 385 52.73 45.59 31.53
N GLN A 386 51.77 45.81 30.62
CA GLN A 386 51.48 47.13 30.06
C GLN A 386 51.04 48.13 31.13
N ILE A 387 50.10 47.74 32.00
CA ILE A 387 49.62 48.59 33.10
C ILE A 387 50.75 48.95 34.07
N ASP A 388 51.64 48.02 34.40
CA ASP A 388 52.72 48.25 35.36
C ASP A 388 53.93 48.99 34.72
N ALA A 389 54.15 48.83 33.41
CA ALA A 389 55.06 49.67 32.62
C ALA A 389 54.55 51.13 32.51
N ASP A 390 53.26 51.33 32.29
CA ASP A 390 52.64 52.66 32.24
C ASP A 390 52.67 53.34 33.62
N LYS A 391 52.36 52.60 34.70
CA LYS A 391 52.47 53.12 36.08
C LYS A 391 53.89 53.48 36.47
N SER A 392 54.88 52.66 36.12
CA SER A 392 56.29 52.95 36.42
C SER A 392 56.81 54.13 35.59
N THR A 393 56.40 54.24 34.33
CA THR A 393 56.68 55.42 33.49
C THR A 393 56.02 56.68 34.03
N ALA A 394 54.77 56.60 34.49
CA ALA A 394 54.06 57.69 35.14
C ALA A 394 54.73 58.09 36.48
N ALA A 395 55.19 57.13 37.28
CA ALA A 395 55.92 57.38 38.52
C ALA A 395 57.26 58.09 38.28
N VAL A 396 58.04 57.66 37.29
CA VAL A 396 59.30 58.34 36.89
C VAL A 396 59.03 59.73 36.32
N THR A 397 57.89 59.95 35.66
CA THR A 397 57.49 61.26 35.14
C THR A 397 57.02 62.20 36.26
N ALA A 398 56.30 61.67 37.25
CA ALA A 398 55.94 62.40 38.47
C ALA A 398 57.18 62.78 39.29
N ASP A 399 58.13 61.86 39.48
CA ASP A 399 59.36 62.09 40.25
C ASP A 399 60.29 63.13 39.58
N ARG A 400 60.36 63.12 38.24
CA ARG A 400 60.98 64.21 37.45
C ARG A 400 60.28 65.55 37.59
N SER A 401 58.97 65.55 37.85
CA SER A 401 58.19 66.79 38.04
C SER A 401 58.36 67.36 39.45
N THR A 402 58.60 66.52 40.47
CA THR A 402 58.93 66.96 41.84
C THR A 402 60.41 67.30 42.04
N SER A 403 61.32 66.69 41.27
CA SER A 403 62.77 66.94 41.34
C SER A 403 63.25 68.14 40.50
N GLY A 404 62.31 68.95 39.98
CA GLY A 404 62.56 69.97 38.97
C GLY A 404 62.07 71.37 39.34
N THR A 405 62.19 71.81 40.59
CA THR A 405 61.85 73.20 41.00
C THR A 405 62.72 73.69 42.17
N ASP A 406 63.88 74.27 41.87
CA ASP A 406 64.37 75.54 42.43
C ASP A 406 65.87 75.78 42.15
N LEU A 407 66.17 76.70 41.22
CA LEU A 407 67.01 77.90 41.47
C LEU A 407 67.28 78.70 40.18
N ALA A 408 66.78 79.94 40.17
CA ALA A 408 67.24 81.15 39.45
C ALA A 408 67.70 81.08 37.96
N GLY A 409 67.38 82.02 37.07
CA GLY A 409 66.79 83.35 37.25
C GLY A 409 67.70 84.46 36.69
N ALA A 410 67.22 85.19 35.66
CA ALA A 410 67.83 86.40 35.05
C ALA A 410 69.12 86.14 34.21
N THR A 411 69.42 86.70 33.03
CA THR A 411 68.77 87.62 32.04
C THR A 411 69.26 87.21 30.61
N ALA A 412 69.02 87.83 29.44
CA ALA A 412 68.31 89.02 28.96
C ALA A 412 67.98 88.88 27.45
N SER A 413 67.06 89.72 26.91
CA SER A 413 66.90 90.03 25.46
C SER A 413 66.38 88.91 24.53
N GLY A 414 65.52 89.14 23.53
CA GLY A 414 64.83 90.36 23.08
C GLY A 414 64.16 90.13 21.70
N ALA A 415 63.21 90.98 21.30
CA ALA A 415 62.42 90.97 20.04
C ALA A 415 61.56 89.70 19.77
N ALA A 416 60.24 89.72 19.56
CA ALA A 416 59.27 90.74 19.14
C ALA A 416 59.23 91.10 17.64
N THR A 417 58.92 90.11 16.79
CA THR A 417 58.12 90.10 15.54
C THR A 417 58.02 88.63 15.10
N GLY A 418 57.02 88.11 14.39
CA GLY A 418 55.83 88.69 13.77
C GLY A 418 55.57 87.96 12.44
N SER A 419 54.31 87.62 12.12
CA SER A 419 53.84 86.90 10.90
C SER A 419 54.46 85.49 10.66
N GLY A 420 53.76 84.50 10.11
CA GLY A 420 52.45 84.54 9.45
C GLY A 420 52.58 84.14 7.98
N ASP A 421 52.60 82.82 7.74
CA ASP A 421 51.77 82.08 6.78
C ASP A 421 51.83 80.57 7.14
#